data_AF-A0A928KFM8-F1
#
_entry.id   AF-A0A928KFM8-F1
#
_cell.length_a   1.000
_cell.length_b   1.000
_cell.length_c   1.000
_cell.angle_alpha   90.00
_cell.angle_beta   90.00
_cell.angle_gamma   90.00
#
_symmetry.space_group_name_H-M   'P 1'
#
loop_
_entity.id
_entity.type
_entity.pdbx_description
1 polymer ?
#
loop_
_entity_poly.entity_id
_entity_poly.type
_entity_poly.pdbx_seq_one_letter_code
_entity_poly.pdbx_strand_id
1 'polypeptide(L)'
;MYNVLPYVIFLGVPVLLAIFFIISLVMFIAAKRANRKNPESYTFQQITTRKVFLIVSSVLFGIPLFVVVSVLVLGTMMVAYM
;
A
#
# COMPACT_ATOMS: atom_id res chain seq x y z
N MET A 1 -28.87 12.88 -11.21
CA MET A 1 -27.98 11.72 -10.97
C MET A 1 -26.85 12.20 -10.06
N TYR A 2 -26.78 11.68 -8.83
CA TYR A 2 -25.74 12.10 -7.88
C TYR A 2 -24.36 11.74 -8.44
N ASN A 3 -23.45 12.71 -8.40
CA ASN A 3 -22.09 12.55 -8.90
C ASN A 3 -21.29 11.67 -7.91
N VAL A 4 -21.43 10.34 -8.05
CA VAL A 4 -20.82 9.31 -7.18
C VAL A 4 -19.33 9.05 -7.47
N LEU A 5 -18.87 9.47 -8.65
CA LEU A 5 -17.48 9.39 -9.12
C LEU A 5 -16.42 9.81 -8.08
N PRO A 6 -16.51 10.99 -7.42
CA PRO A 6 -15.48 11.41 -6.47
C PRO A 6 -15.37 10.48 -5.26
N TYR A 7 -16.46 9.90 -4.77
CA TYR A 7 -16.43 8.95 -3.64
C TYR A 7 -15.79 7.62 -4.03
N VAL A 8 -16.11 7.13 -5.23
CA VAL A 8 -15.52 5.89 -5.77
C VAL A 8 -14.02 6.06 -5.97
N ILE A 9 -13.55 7.22 -6.43
CA ILE A 9 -12.12 7.50 -6.58
C ILE A 9 -11.46 7.66 -5.21
N PHE A 10 -12.08 8.40 -4.29
CA PHE A 10 -11.54 8.68 -2.96
C PHE A 10 -11.28 7.42 -2.13
N LEU A 11 -12.16 6.41 -2.22
CA LEU A 11 -11.97 5.12 -1.54
C LEU A 11 -11.29 4.08 -2.42
N GLY A 12 -11.61 4.03 -3.71
CA GLY A 12 -11.12 3.01 -4.63
C GLY A 12 -9.61 3.11 -4.90
N VAL A 13 -9.07 4.32 -5.04
CA VAL A 13 -7.62 4.51 -5.27
C VAL A 13 -6.77 4.02 -4.08
N PRO A 14 -7.05 4.42 -2.82
CA PRO A 14 -6.35 3.85 -1.67
C PRO A 14 -6.44 2.34 -1.56
N VAL A 15 -7.61 1.74 -1.86
CA VAL A 15 -7.80 0.29 -1.81
C VAL A 15 -6.96 -0.43 -2.86
N LEU A 16 -6.94 0.05 -4.12
CA LEU A 16 -6.11 -0.53 -5.17
C LEU A 16 -4.62 -0.42 -4.85
N LEU A 17 -4.19 0.72 -4.31
CA LEU A 17 -2.80 0.93 -3.88
C LEU A 17 -2.44 0.04 -2.69
N ALA A 18 -3.37 -0.20 -1.76
CA ALA A 18 -3.18 -1.15 -0.66
C ALA A 18 -2.96 -2.57 -1.18
N ILE A 19 -3.80 -3.02 -2.14
CA ILE A 19 -3.65 -4.34 -2.76
C ILE A 19 -2.29 -4.46 -3.45
N PHE A 20 -1.91 -3.45 -4.23
CA PHE A 20 -0.60 -3.42 -4.90
C PHE A 20 0.57 -3.48 -3.90
N PHE A 21 0.50 -2.72 -2.81
CA PHE A 21 1.49 -2.75 -1.74
C PHE A 21 1.57 -4.13 -1.06
N ILE A 22 0.44 -4.74 -0.73
CA ILE A 22 0.38 -6.08 -0.11
C ILE A 22 1.02 -7.13 -1.03
N ILE A 23 0.69 -7.11 -2.32
CA ILE A 23 1.28 -8.04 -3.31
C ILE A 23 2.81 -7.86 -3.36
N SER A 24 3.28 -6.61 -3.44
CA SER A 24 4.71 -6.28 -3.44
C SER A 24 5.42 -6.80 -2.19
N LEU A 25 4.81 -6.61 -1.02
CA LEU A 25 5.32 -7.07 0.27
C LEU A 25 5.42 -8.60 0.33
N VAL A 26 4.35 -9.30 -0.07
CA VAL A 26 4.31 -10.77 -0.09
C VAL A 26 5.38 -11.32 -1.03
N MET A 27 5.51 -10.76 -2.24
CA MET A 27 6.53 -11.19 -3.20
C MET A 27 7.96 -10.97 -2.70
N PHE A 28 8.21 -9.88 -1.97
CA PHE A 28 9.51 -9.61 -1.38
C PHE A 28 9.83 -10.57 -0.24
N ILE A 29 8.88 -10.79 0.69
CA ILE A 29 9.05 -11.72 1.82
C ILE A 29 9.23 -13.14 1.30
N ALA A 30 8.46 -13.57 0.30
CA ALA A 30 8.58 -14.89 -0.32
C ALA A 30 9.97 -15.10 -0.92
N ALA A 31 10.49 -14.13 -1.69
CA ALA A 31 11.84 -14.19 -2.23
C ALA A 31 12.91 -14.25 -1.14
N LYS A 32 12.79 -13.40 -0.11
CA LYS A 32 13.72 -13.39 1.02
C LYS A 32 13.71 -14.71 1.79
N ARG A 33 12.52 -15.31 1.98
CA ARG A 33 12.36 -16.60 2.66
C ARG A 33 12.91 -17.75 1.83
N ALA A 34 12.70 -17.74 0.51
CA ALA A 34 13.26 -18.72 -0.40
C ALA A 34 14.80 -18.67 -0.41
N ASN A 35 15.40 -17.49 -0.51
CA ASN A 35 16.86 -17.34 -0.50
C ASN A 35 17.49 -17.76 0.85
N ARG A 36 16.72 -17.69 1.95
CA ARG A 36 17.16 -18.19 3.26
C ARG A 36 17.14 -19.71 3.36
N LYS A 37 16.21 -20.37 2.65
CA LYS A 37 16.09 -21.84 2.63
C LYS A 37 17.08 -22.48 1.66
N ASN A 38 17.17 -21.92 0.45
CA ASN A 38 18.07 -22.34 -0.60
C ASN A 38 18.87 -21.12 -1.04
N PRO A 39 20.14 -21.00 -0.58
CA PRO A 39 21.04 -19.95 -1.04
C PRO A 39 21.10 -19.95 -2.57
N GLU A 40 21.12 -18.77 -3.19
CA GLU A 40 21.13 -18.56 -4.65
C GLU A 40 19.82 -18.82 -5.41
N SER A 41 18.70 -19.11 -4.72
CA SER A 41 17.38 -19.19 -5.38
C SER A 41 16.97 -17.90 -6.09
N TYR A 42 17.46 -16.76 -5.60
CA TYR A 42 17.27 -15.45 -6.22
C TYR A 42 18.60 -14.70 -6.27
N THR A 43 18.88 -14.07 -7.40
CA THR A 43 20.07 -13.23 -7.54
C THR A 43 19.93 -11.97 -6.69
N PHE A 44 21.08 -11.40 -6.27
CA PHE A 44 21.10 -10.14 -5.53
C PHE A 44 20.35 -9.01 -6.27
N GLN A 45 20.45 -8.99 -7.59
CA GLN A 45 19.77 -8.01 -8.44
C GLN A 45 18.24 -8.18 -8.37
N GLN A 46 17.71 -9.39 -8.43
CA GLN A 46 16.27 -9.66 -8.31
C GLN A 46 15.70 -9.25 -6.94
N ILE A 47 16.43 -9.51 -5.85
CA ILE A 47 16.01 -9.09 -4.50
C ILE A 47 16.02 -7.57 -4.39
N THR A 48 17.04 -6.92 -4.93
CA THR A 48 17.16 -5.46 -4.92
C THR A 48 16.02 -4.81 -5.71
N THR A 49 15.71 -5.31 -6.90
CA THR A 49 14.56 -4.82 -7.69
C THR A 49 13.24 -4.95 -6.92
N ARG A 50 12.98 -6.11 -6.30
CA ARG A 50 11.77 -6.30 -5.46
C ARG A 50 11.73 -5.36 -4.26
N LYS A 51 12.88 -5.08 -3.63
CA LYS A 51 12.98 -4.11 -2.54
C LYS A 51 12.67 -2.68 -3.02
N VAL A 52 13.14 -2.28 -4.19
CA VAL A 52 12.81 -0.99 -4.80
C VAL A 52 11.31 -0.88 -5.08
N PHE A 53 10.71 -1.91 -5.68
CA PHE A 53 9.26 -1.96 -5.87
C PHE A 53 8.48 -1.84 -4.55
N LEU A 54 8.95 -2.49 -3.49
CA LEU A 54 8.35 -2.37 -2.16
C LEU A 54 8.41 -0.94 -1.63
N ILE A 55 9.56 -0.27 -1.76
CA ILE A 55 9.73 1.13 -1.34
C ILE A 55 8.80 2.05 -2.13
N VAL A 56 8.78 1.92 -3.47
CA VAL A 56 7.93 2.73 -4.34
C VAL A 56 6.46 2.52 -4.00
N SER A 57 6.01 1.27 -3.87
CA SER A 57 4.62 0.97 -3.49
C SER A 57 4.26 1.50 -2.09
N SER A 58 5.21 1.48 -1.13
CA SER A 58 5.00 2.04 0.21
C SER A 58 4.79 3.54 0.19
N VAL A 59 5.55 4.28 -0.63
CA VAL A 59 5.41 5.74 -0.76
C VAL A 59 4.08 6.08 -1.44
N LEU A 60 3.74 5.36 -2.51
CA LEU A 60 2.49 5.55 -3.26
C LEU A 60 1.26 5.25 -2.40
N PHE A 61 1.31 4.24 -1.53
CA PHE A 61 0.21 3.90 -0.64
C PHE A 61 0.14 4.80 0.62
N GLY A 62 1.30 5.21 1.15
CA GLY A 62 1.38 5.97 2.41
C GLY A 62 0.69 7.34 2.35
N ILE A 63 0.83 8.07 1.22
CA ILE A 63 0.23 9.40 1.07
C ILE A 63 -1.31 9.35 1.07
N PRO A 64 -1.98 8.54 0.22
CA PRO A 64 -3.43 8.39 0.26
C PRO A 64 -3.94 7.86 1.60
N LEU A 65 -3.23 6.90 2.21
CA LEU A 65 -3.62 6.37 3.52
C LEU A 65 -3.63 7.47 4.58
N PHE A 66 -2.59 8.31 4.63
CA PHE A 66 -2.51 9.43 5.56
C PHE A 66 -3.69 10.41 5.39
N VAL A 67 -4.04 10.73 4.15
CA VAL A 67 -5.19 11.60 3.84
C VAL A 67 -6.50 10.97 4.32
N VAL A 68 -6.75 9.70 3.98
CA VAL A 68 -7.99 9.00 4.37
C VAL A 68 -8.13 8.94 5.90
N VAL A 69 -7.06 8.56 6.61
CA VAL A 69 -7.06 8.51 8.08
C VAL A 69 -7.31 9.89 8.68
N SER A 70 -6.66 10.93 8.15
CA SER A 70 -6.84 12.30 8.66
C SER A 70 -8.29 12.78 8.51
N VAL A 71 -8.92 12.52 7.35
CA VAL A 71 -10.33 12.86 7.10
C VAL A 71 -11.25 12.12 8.06
N LEU A 72 -11.01 10.82 8.30
CA LEU A 72 -11.81 10.03 9.23
C LEU A 72 -11.68 10.57 10.67
N VAL A 73 -10.46 10.86 11.13
CA VAL A 73 -10.23 11.40 12.48
C VAL A 73 -10.91 12.75 12.66
N LEU A 74 -10.72 13.68 11.73
CA LEU A 74 -11.37 15.00 11.80
C LEU A 74 -12.89 14.88 11.76
N GLY A 75 -13.44 14.00 10.92
CA GLY A 75 -14.87 13.72 10.86
C GLY A 75 -15.41 13.18 12.19
N THR A 76 -14.71 12.24 12.82
CA THR A 76 -15.11 11.71 14.13
C THR A 76 -15.05 12.76 15.24
N MET A 77 -14.05 13.63 15.22
CA MET A 77 -13.96 14.75 16.16
C MET A 77 -15.14 15.71 15.98
N MET A 78 -15.46 16.09 14.74
CA MET A 78 -16.60 16.96 14.46
C MET A 78 -17.89 16.40 15.05
N VAL A 79 -18.18 15.10 14.83
CA VAL A 79 -19.37 14.45 15.40
C VAL A 79 -19.33 14.41 16.93
N ALA A 80 -18.16 14.21 17.53
CA ALA A 80 -18.01 14.13 18.98
C ALA A 80 -18.19 15.48 19.70
N TYR A 81 -18.00 16.61 19.01
CA TYR A 81 -18.12 17.96 19.56
C TYR A 81 -19.40 18.71 19.13
N MET A 82 -20.31 18.04 18.41
CA MET A 82 -21.67 18.53 18.13
C MET A 82 -22.65 18.08 19.21
#